data_AF-A0A9D7EUK4-F1
#
_entry.id   AF-A0A9D7EUK4-F1
#
_cell.length_a   1.000
_cell.length_b   1.000
_cell.length_c   1.000
_cell.angle_alpha   90.00
_cell.angle_beta   90.00
_cell.angle_gamma   90.00
#
_symmetry.space_group_name_H-M   'P 1'
#
loop_
_entity.id
_entity.type
_entity.pdbx_description
1 polymer ?
#
loop_
_entity_poly.entity_id
_entity_poly.type
_entity_poly.pdbx_seq_one_letter_code
_entity_poly.pdbx_strand_id
1 'polypeptide(L)'
;MLLSSFASKCKRLFQVCAVLALPIGIDSGDENQTDIVYGLYGGTGKYTSVIEGCDGPPRTVDNTFVEGAAALYMRVPQRTRSPFVVGVTGALWYSDITLASSSNYDVEQGKYLDQHVGRQTFAVVTPSISYEGEDEGIGVGVLIGRYPRDFNDEIDFMPHITGHIRVGKADKMHLGISLNENLPLNSGGGAYNFGLAFPVGRKFNMYHAFTFGGYHRGGLTHQFRIRLDKSSSLDVNLRWSTVREDTGSFEAGIGVGIRRYIGR
;
A
#
# COMPACT_ATOMS: atom_id res chain seq x y z
N MET A 1 -36.50 -19.68 6.78
CA MET A 1 -36.10 -18.26 6.67
C MET A 1 -34.61 -17.99 6.91
N LEU A 2 -33.91 -18.63 7.85
CA LEU A 2 -32.54 -18.24 8.23
C LEU A 2 -31.49 -18.23 7.09
N LEU A 3 -31.52 -19.24 6.20
CA LEU A 3 -30.51 -19.44 5.14
C LEU A 3 -30.36 -18.25 4.16
N SER A 4 -31.44 -17.53 3.82
CA SER A 4 -31.36 -16.40 2.88
C SER A 4 -30.62 -15.19 3.47
N SER A 5 -30.68 -15.00 4.79
CA SER A 5 -29.94 -13.93 5.48
C SER A 5 -28.43 -14.22 5.55
N PHE A 6 -28.04 -15.51 5.63
CA PHE A 6 -26.64 -15.90 5.58
C PHE A 6 -26.08 -15.73 4.17
N ALA A 7 -26.82 -16.19 3.15
CA ALA A 7 -26.44 -16.01 1.76
C ALA A 7 -26.29 -14.53 1.36
N SER A 8 -27.17 -13.63 1.82
CA SER A 8 -27.06 -12.19 1.52
C SER A 8 -25.93 -11.49 2.30
N LYS A 9 -25.66 -11.90 3.55
CA LYS A 9 -24.48 -11.46 4.31
C LYS A 9 -23.18 -11.93 3.65
N CYS A 10 -23.08 -13.20 3.26
CA CYS A 10 -21.94 -13.72 2.51
C CYS A 10 -21.78 -13.02 1.15
N LYS A 11 -22.88 -12.69 0.44
CA LYS A 11 -22.79 -11.95 -0.83
C LYS A 11 -22.28 -10.52 -0.63
N ARG A 12 -22.70 -9.82 0.43
CA ARG A 12 -22.11 -8.52 0.81
C ARG A 12 -20.65 -8.66 1.24
N LEU A 13 -20.29 -9.70 2.00
CA LEU A 13 -18.90 -9.96 2.38
C LEU A 13 -18.05 -10.21 1.12
N PHE A 14 -18.55 -11.00 0.16
CA PHE A 14 -17.87 -11.25 -1.11
C PHE A 14 -17.77 -9.98 -1.99
N GLN A 15 -18.74 -9.06 -1.90
CA GLN A 15 -18.68 -7.77 -2.59
C GLN A 15 -17.74 -6.75 -1.91
N VAL A 16 -17.50 -6.88 -0.61
CA VAL A 16 -16.51 -6.07 0.14
C VAL A 16 -15.09 -6.66 0.04
N CYS A 17 -14.97 -7.99 -0.02
CA CYS A 17 -13.72 -8.69 -0.35
C CYS A 17 -13.42 -8.70 -1.86
N ALA A 18 -14.36 -8.28 -2.71
CA ALA A 18 -14.13 -7.95 -4.12
C ALA A 18 -13.68 -6.48 -4.30
N VAL A 19 -12.89 -5.99 -3.34
CA VAL A 19 -12.01 -4.82 -3.45
C VAL A 19 -10.61 -5.42 -3.17
N LEU A 20 -9.78 -5.80 -4.15
CA LEU A 20 -9.09 -5.00 -5.19
C LEU A 20 -8.15 -3.95 -4.52
N ALA A 21 -6.92 -3.49 -4.90
CA ALA A 21 -5.79 -4.01 -5.72
C ALA A 21 -4.53 -3.11 -5.92
N LEU A 22 -3.29 -3.48 -5.52
CA LEU A 22 -2.04 -3.00 -6.21
C LEU A 22 -0.82 -3.96 -6.12
N PRO A 23 -0.08 -4.14 -7.24
CA PRO A 23 1.28 -4.67 -7.23
C PRO A 23 2.29 -3.63 -6.76
N ILE A 24 3.28 -4.08 -5.99
CA ILE A 24 4.55 -3.37 -5.82
C ILE A 24 5.60 -4.15 -6.62
N GLY A 25 6.29 -3.46 -7.53
CA GLY A 25 7.25 -4.00 -8.51
C GLY A 25 6.62 -4.89 -9.60
N ILE A 26 6.89 -4.58 -10.88
CA ILE A 26 6.50 -5.42 -12.02
C ILE A 26 7.54 -6.52 -12.25
N ASP A 27 7.41 -7.62 -11.50
CA ASP A 27 8.05 -8.90 -11.87
C ASP A 27 7.31 -9.46 -13.09
N SER A 28 7.89 -9.28 -14.29
CA SER A 28 7.35 -9.87 -15.51
C SER A 28 7.50 -11.39 -15.46
N GLY A 29 6.41 -12.07 -15.12
CA GLY A 29 6.27 -13.51 -15.34
C GLY A 29 6.52 -13.86 -16.80
N ASP A 30 7.74 -14.32 -17.08
CA ASP A 30 8.33 -14.48 -18.41
C ASP A 30 8.24 -13.21 -19.29
N GLU A 31 9.32 -12.42 -19.29
CA GLU A 31 9.50 -11.21 -20.12
C GLU A 31 9.25 -11.43 -21.62
N ASN A 32 9.30 -12.69 -22.07
CA ASN A 32 9.05 -13.06 -23.46
C ASN A 32 7.57 -13.13 -23.84
N GLN A 33 6.66 -13.20 -22.86
CA GLN A 33 5.25 -13.53 -23.11
C GLN A 33 4.25 -12.48 -22.61
N THR A 34 4.51 -11.81 -21.48
CA THR A 34 3.51 -10.91 -20.85
C THR A 34 3.46 -9.51 -21.50
N ASP A 35 2.30 -9.19 -22.09
CA ASP A 35 1.99 -7.86 -22.66
C ASP A 35 1.27 -6.93 -21.67
N ILE A 36 0.35 -7.49 -20.86
CA ILE A 36 -0.53 -6.76 -19.93
C ILE A 36 -0.54 -7.46 -18.57
N VAL A 37 -0.50 -6.67 -17.49
CA VAL A 37 -0.68 -7.14 -16.11
C VAL A 37 -1.86 -6.41 -15.48
N TYR A 38 -2.77 -7.17 -14.86
CA TYR A 38 -3.76 -6.62 -13.93
C TYR A 38 -3.66 -7.31 -12.57
N GLY A 39 -4.26 -6.75 -11.52
CA GLY A 39 -4.40 -7.48 -10.25
C GLY A 39 -5.50 -6.95 -9.34
N LEU A 40 -5.80 -7.70 -8.27
CA LEU A 40 -6.93 -7.58 -7.33
C LEU A 40 -6.48 -7.89 -5.86
N TYR A 41 -6.45 -6.93 -4.92
CA TYR A 41 -5.79 -7.03 -3.59
C TYR A 41 -6.49 -6.22 -2.48
N GLY A 42 -7.05 -6.84 -1.43
CA GLY A 42 -7.59 -6.11 -0.28
C GLY A 42 -6.55 -5.90 0.83
N GLY A 43 -6.69 -4.85 1.65
CA GLY A 43 -5.79 -4.58 2.77
C GLY A 43 -6.50 -4.08 4.03
N THR A 44 -5.85 -4.25 5.19
CA THR A 44 -6.28 -3.67 6.47
C THR A 44 -5.11 -3.49 7.43
N GLY A 45 -5.27 -2.61 8.42
CA GLY A 45 -4.29 -2.41 9.46
C GLY A 45 -4.68 -1.38 10.50
N LYS A 46 -3.66 -0.94 11.24
CA LYS A 46 -3.72 0.05 12.31
C LYS A 46 -2.53 0.99 12.19
N TYR A 47 -2.78 2.29 12.15
CA TYR A 47 -1.77 3.35 12.28
C TYR A 47 -1.99 4.09 13.61
N THR A 48 -1.02 4.89 14.05
CA THR A 48 -1.12 5.64 15.31
C THR A 48 -0.83 7.12 15.06
N SER A 49 -1.80 7.98 15.37
CA SER A 49 -1.58 9.43 15.48
C SER A 49 -0.91 9.75 16.82
N VAL A 50 0.04 10.68 16.85
CA VAL A 50 0.80 11.01 18.07
C VAL A 50 0.77 12.51 18.35
N ILE A 51 0.23 12.89 19.51
CA ILE A 51 0.36 14.24 20.06
C ILE A 51 1.72 14.35 20.74
N GLU A 52 2.51 15.33 20.32
CA GLU A 52 3.68 15.81 21.04
C GLU A 52 3.46 17.31 21.33
N GLY A 53 2.47 17.59 22.20
CA GLY A 53 2.07 18.95 22.59
C GLY A 53 3.06 19.60 23.57
N CYS A 54 3.04 20.93 23.68
CA CYS A 54 3.94 21.67 24.58
C CYS A 54 3.54 21.54 26.06
N ASP A 55 2.24 21.47 26.35
CA ASP A 55 1.68 21.67 27.69
C ASP A 55 1.20 20.38 28.38
N GLY A 56 1.41 19.22 27.77
CA GLY A 56 0.94 17.93 28.27
C GLY A 56 1.84 16.75 27.87
N PRO A 57 1.70 15.58 28.53
CA PRO A 57 2.47 14.38 28.17
C PRO A 57 2.13 13.93 26.74
N PRO A 58 3.05 13.26 26.02
CA PRO A 58 2.77 12.78 24.68
C PRO A 58 1.69 11.68 24.70
N ARG A 59 0.78 11.70 23.72
CA ARG A 59 -0.36 10.75 23.65
C ARG A 59 -0.44 10.09 22.29
N THR A 60 -0.65 8.78 22.29
CA THR A 60 -0.91 7.95 21.11
C THR A 60 -2.41 7.68 20.94
N VAL A 61 -2.95 7.86 19.74
CA VAL A 61 -4.32 7.44 19.36
C VAL A 61 -4.23 6.47 18.20
N ASP A 62 -4.62 5.22 18.46
CA ASP A 62 -4.64 4.15 17.48
C ASP A 62 -5.90 4.23 16.61
N ASN A 63 -5.71 4.25 15.30
CA ASN A 63 -6.77 4.32 14.30
C ASN A 63 -6.68 3.10 13.35
N THR A 64 -7.82 2.53 12.95
CA THR A 64 -7.86 1.37 12.04
C THR A 64 -8.24 1.76 10.63
N PHE A 65 -7.83 0.95 9.64
CA PHE A 65 -8.17 1.16 8.23
C PHE A 65 -8.48 -0.15 7.50
N VAL A 66 -9.31 -0.02 6.47
CA VAL A 66 -9.56 -1.02 5.43
C VAL A 66 -9.39 -0.33 4.09
N GLU A 67 -8.60 -0.92 3.20
CA GLU A 67 -8.12 -0.29 1.97
C GLU A 67 -8.30 -1.22 0.77
N GLY A 68 -8.31 -0.59 -0.40
CA GLY A 68 -8.38 -1.25 -1.69
C GLY A 68 -8.05 -0.33 -2.85
N ALA A 69 -7.98 -0.87 -4.05
CA ALA A 69 -7.37 -0.30 -5.24
C ALA A 69 -7.66 -1.06 -6.56
N ALA A 70 -6.99 -0.75 -7.65
CA ALA A 70 -7.14 -1.28 -9.01
C ALA A 70 -5.82 -1.04 -9.76
N ALA A 71 -5.24 -2.08 -10.39
CA ALA A 71 -4.02 -1.95 -11.18
C ALA A 71 -4.18 -2.48 -12.60
N LEU A 72 -3.71 -1.71 -13.58
CA LEU A 72 -3.52 -2.11 -14.97
C LEU A 72 -2.19 -1.56 -15.49
N TYR A 73 -1.31 -2.44 -15.97
CA TYR A 73 -0.02 -2.10 -16.57
C TYR A 73 0.13 -2.78 -17.93
N MET A 74 0.78 -2.12 -18.89
CA MET A 74 0.90 -2.57 -20.28
C MET A 74 2.27 -2.20 -20.86
N ARG A 75 2.99 -3.15 -21.47
CA ARG A 75 4.22 -2.87 -22.24
C ARG A 75 3.87 -2.20 -23.58
N VAL A 76 4.61 -1.15 -23.94
CA VAL A 76 4.33 -0.30 -25.12
C VAL A 76 5.58 -0.12 -25.99
N PRO A 77 5.56 -0.46 -27.28
CA PRO A 77 4.46 -1.14 -27.98
C PRO A 77 4.30 -2.60 -27.54
N GLN A 78 3.05 -3.06 -27.45
CA GLN A 78 2.74 -4.47 -27.16
C GLN A 78 3.48 -5.40 -28.13
N ARG A 79 3.82 -6.61 -27.68
CA ARG A 79 4.37 -7.72 -28.47
C ARG A 79 5.80 -7.53 -28.98
N THR A 80 6.54 -6.54 -28.46
CA THR A 80 7.89 -6.18 -28.94
C THR A 80 9.02 -6.41 -27.93
N ARG A 81 8.74 -7.03 -26.76
CA ARG A 81 9.64 -7.03 -25.57
C ARG A 81 10.03 -5.61 -25.12
N SER A 82 9.19 -4.60 -25.37
CA SER A 82 9.51 -3.22 -25.00
C SER A 82 9.78 -3.10 -23.50
N PRO A 83 10.86 -2.43 -23.08
CA PRO A 83 11.09 -2.11 -21.67
C PRO A 83 10.06 -1.09 -21.17
N PHE A 84 9.51 -0.23 -22.03
CA PHE A 84 8.57 0.80 -21.63
C PHE A 84 7.22 0.21 -21.21
N VAL A 85 6.77 0.56 -20.01
CA VAL A 85 5.47 0.22 -19.44
C VAL A 85 4.68 1.50 -19.19
N VAL A 86 3.39 1.50 -19.53
CA VAL A 86 2.43 2.49 -19.03
C VAL A 86 1.50 1.83 -18.02
N GLY A 87 1.17 2.55 -16.95
CA GLY A 87 0.40 2.06 -15.83
C GLY A 87 -0.71 3.01 -15.40
N VAL A 88 -1.79 2.44 -14.90
CA VAL A 88 -2.76 3.16 -14.06
C VAL A 88 -3.10 2.35 -12.82
N THR A 89 -2.98 3.04 -11.71
CA THR A 89 -3.32 2.63 -10.35
C THR A 89 -4.51 3.47 -9.90
N GLY A 90 -5.53 2.90 -9.28
CA GLY A 90 -6.65 3.64 -8.68
C GLY A 90 -6.99 3.07 -7.32
N ALA A 91 -7.42 3.87 -6.33
CA ALA A 91 -7.50 3.40 -4.95
C ALA A 91 -8.47 4.13 -4.02
N LEU A 92 -8.83 3.42 -2.94
CA LEU A 92 -9.83 3.75 -1.93
C LEU A 92 -9.35 3.31 -0.54
N TRP A 93 -9.40 4.21 0.44
CA TRP A 93 -9.13 3.90 1.85
C TRP A 93 -10.30 4.35 2.70
N TYR A 94 -10.72 3.48 3.62
CA TYR A 94 -11.71 3.76 4.66
C TYR A 94 -11.05 3.66 6.04
N SER A 95 -11.16 4.72 6.86
CA SER A 95 -10.72 4.71 8.25
C SER A 95 -11.70 5.53 9.08
N ASP A 96 -11.92 5.08 10.31
CA ASP A 96 -12.70 5.81 11.29
C ASP A 96 -11.73 6.62 12.16
N ILE A 97 -11.65 7.93 11.90
CA ILE A 97 -10.55 8.75 12.40
C ILE A 97 -10.93 9.42 13.71
N THR A 98 -10.18 9.12 14.75
CA THR A 98 -10.10 9.92 15.96
C THR A 98 -8.81 10.73 15.88
N LEU A 99 -8.95 12.05 15.75
CA LEU A 99 -7.82 12.97 15.79
C LEU A 99 -7.50 13.32 17.24
N ALA A 100 -6.22 13.42 17.50
CA ALA A 100 -5.63 13.58 18.81
C ALA A 100 -5.27 15.07 18.99
N SER A 101 -6.29 15.90 19.23
CA SER A 101 -6.13 17.35 19.13
C SER A 101 -5.16 17.91 20.18
N SER A 102 -4.07 18.51 19.69
CA SER A 102 -3.04 19.16 20.51
C SER A 102 -3.55 20.38 21.28
N SER A 103 -4.61 21.05 20.79
CA SER A 103 -5.21 22.23 21.44
C SER A 103 -6.16 21.90 22.59
N ASN A 104 -6.49 20.62 22.80
CA ASN A 104 -7.55 20.18 23.72
C ASN A 104 -7.00 19.44 24.95
N TYR A 105 -5.84 19.84 25.49
CA TYR A 105 -5.36 19.35 26.77
C TYR A 105 -6.06 20.09 27.93
N ASP A 106 -6.97 19.39 28.61
CA ASP A 106 -7.58 19.85 29.86
C ASP A 106 -6.56 19.67 30.99
N VAL A 107 -5.96 20.78 31.43
CA VAL A 107 -4.95 20.85 32.49
C VAL A 107 -5.56 20.54 33.87
N GLU A 108 -6.84 20.84 34.10
CA GLU A 108 -7.51 20.58 35.39
C GLU A 108 -7.84 19.08 35.55
N GLN A 109 -8.19 18.41 34.45
CA GLN A 109 -8.44 16.96 34.42
C GLN A 109 -7.20 16.12 34.08
N GLY A 110 -6.12 16.76 33.63
CA GLY A 110 -4.86 16.13 33.20
C GLY A 110 -4.96 15.31 31.91
N LYS A 111 -5.90 15.63 31.01
CA LYS A 111 -6.32 14.75 29.89
C LYS A 111 -6.54 15.50 28.58
N TYR A 112 -6.21 14.86 27.45
CA TYR A 112 -6.65 15.33 26.14
C TYR A 112 -8.10 14.90 25.85
N LEU A 113 -8.91 15.82 25.32
CA LEU A 113 -10.24 15.50 24.78
C LEU A 113 -10.10 14.92 23.36
N ASP A 114 -10.61 13.70 23.16
CA ASP A 114 -10.57 13.04 21.86
C ASP A 114 -11.55 13.66 20.87
N GLN A 115 -11.04 14.15 19.73
CA GLN A 115 -11.88 14.66 18.66
C GLN A 115 -12.13 13.55 17.62
N HIS A 116 -13.23 12.84 17.81
CA HIS A 116 -13.71 11.88 16.82
C HIS A 116 -14.20 12.63 15.56
N VAL A 117 -13.39 12.63 14.51
CA VAL A 117 -13.71 13.17 13.17
C VAL A 117 -14.58 12.20 12.39
N GLY A 118 -14.59 10.93 12.80
CA GLY A 118 -15.42 9.87 12.25
C GLY A 118 -14.92 9.37 10.90
N ARG A 119 -15.76 8.57 10.25
CA ARG A 119 -15.40 7.80 9.07
C ARG A 119 -15.06 8.67 7.87
N GLN A 120 -13.77 8.77 7.56
CA GLN A 120 -13.28 9.35 6.33
C GLN A 120 -13.22 8.30 5.21
N THR A 121 -13.33 8.79 3.98
CA THR A 121 -13.02 8.06 2.76
C THR A 121 -12.01 8.87 1.96
N PHE A 122 -10.97 8.18 1.53
CA PHE A 122 -9.89 8.69 0.70
C PHE A 122 -9.94 7.96 -0.65
N ALA A 123 -9.60 8.66 -1.72
CA ALA A 123 -9.68 8.15 -3.07
C ALA A 123 -8.61 8.81 -3.95
N VAL A 124 -7.82 8.01 -4.66
CA VAL A 124 -6.70 8.48 -5.48
C VAL A 124 -6.55 7.68 -6.77
N VAL A 125 -5.87 8.24 -7.76
CA VAL A 125 -5.47 7.59 -9.01
C VAL A 125 -4.02 7.98 -9.32
N THR A 126 -3.19 7.01 -9.67
CA THR A 126 -1.77 7.15 -10.01
C THR A 126 -1.52 6.65 -11.44
N PRO A 127 -1.73 7.47 -12.49
CA PRO A 127 -1.09 7.24 -13.78
C PRO A 127 0.44 7.22 -13.63
N SER A 128 1.10 6.32 -14.36
CA SER A 128 2.54 6.12 -14.33
C SER A 128 3.10 5.68 -15.69
N ILE A 129 4.39 5.93 -15.89
CA ILE A 129 5.21 5.38 -16.97
C ILE A 129 6.55 4.92 -16.37
N SER A 130 7.02 3.74 -16.76
CA SER A 130 8.35 3.25 -16.38
C SER A 130 9.12 2.66 -17.57
N TYR A 131 10.43 2.63 -17.42
CA TYR A 131 11.32 1.79 -18.20
C TYR A 131 11.68 0.58 -17.33
N GLU A 132 11.25 -0.61 -17.73
CA GLU A 132 11.60 -1.90 -17.11
C GLU A 132 12.55 -2.67 -18.03
N GLY A 133 13.83 -2.35 -17.93
CA GLY A 133 14.92 -3.14 -18.52
C GLY A 133 15.25 -4.38 -17.68
N GLU A 134 16.11 -5.24 -18.24
CA GLU A 134 16.48 -6.51 -17.59
C GLU A 134 17.14 -6.26 -16.22
N ASP A 135 18.25 -5.52 -16.18
CA ASP A 135 19.02 -5.23 -14.95
C ASP A 135 18.65 -3.93 -14.22
N GLU A 136 17.76 -3.10 -14.79
CA GLU A 136 17.42 -1.79 -14.23
C GLU A 136 15.95 -1.41 -14.48
N GLY A 137 15.37 -0.65 -13.55
CA GLY A 137 14.02 -0.11 -13.70
C GLY A 137 13.95 1.33 -13.19
N ILE A 138 13.22 2.20 -13.89
CA ILE A 138 12.95 3.56 -13.44
C ILE A 138 11.52 3.98 -13.82
N GLY A 139 10.74 4.36 -12.81
CA GLY A 139 9.33 4.75 -12.95
C GLY A 139 9.07 6.16 -12.45
N VAL A 140 8.08 6.80 -13.07
CA VAL A 140 7.56 8.12 -12.68
C VAL A 140 6.05 8.17 -12.92
N GLY A 141 5.32 8.77 -11.97
CA GLY A 141 3.88 8.93 -12.02
C GLY A 141 3.40 10.13 -11.22
N VAL A 142 2.07 10.31 -11.17
CA VAL A 142 1.44 11.39 -10.39
C VAL A 142 0.28 10.82 -9.61
N LEU A 143 0.35 10.87 -8.28
CA LEU A 143 -0.72 10.54 -7.35
C LEU A 143 -1.72 11.72 -7.34
N ILE A 144 -2.96 11.46 -7.76
CA ILE A 144 -4.03 12.47 -7.88
C ILE A 144 -5.22 12.05 -7.01
N GLY A 145 -5.62 12.88 -6.04
CA GLY A 145 -6.84 12.68 -5.28
C GLY A 145 -6.76 13.17 -3.84
N ARG A 146 -7.54 12.56 -2.94
CA ARG A 146 -7.61 12.88 -1.51
C ARG A 146 -7.03 11.73 -0.70
N TYR A 147 -5.98 11.98 0.08
CA TYR A 147 -5.37 10.96 0.96
C TYR A 147 -4.80 11.59 2.25
N PRO A 148 -4.61 10.81 3.33
CA PRO A 148 -3.93 11.29 4.52
C PRO A 148 -2.42 11.26 4.27
N ARG A 149 -1.80 12.44 4.27
CA ARG A 149 -0.37 12.59 4.02
C ARG A 149 0.43 12.31 5.29
N ASP A 150 0.08 13.04 6.35
CA ASP A 150 0.59 12.88 7.71
C ASP A 150 -0.62 12.73 8.64
N PHE A 151 -0.58 11.82 9.63
CA PHE A 151 -1.75 11.49 10.48
C PHE A 151 -1.93 12.46 11.66
N ASN A 152 -1.41 13.67 11.47
CA ASN A 152 -1.38 14.78 12.39
C ASN A 152 -2.19 15.93 11.73
N ASP A 153 -3.49 15.70 11.67
CA ASP A 153 -4.57 16.66 11.38
C ASP A 153 -4.79 17.17 9.93
N GLU A 154 -3.82 17.07 8.99
CA GLU A 154 -4.02 17.56 7.61
C GLU A 154 -4.36 16.47 6.56
N ILE A 155 -5.39 16.76 5.74
CA ILE A 155 -5.81 15.95 4.59
C ILE A 155 -5.38 16.67 3.31
N ASP A 156 -4.42 16.10 2.59
CA ASP A 156 -3.88 16.69 1.36
C ASP A 156 -4.81 16.43 0.15
N PHE A 157 -4.79 17.36 -0.80
CA PHE A 157 -5.50 17.31 -2.08
C PHE A 157 -4.64 17.84 -3.25
N MET A 158 -3.32 17.92 -3.07
CA MET A 158 -2.40 18.25 -4.15
C MET A 158 -2.06 17.02 -5.01
N PRO A 159 -1.60 17.20 -6.27
CA PRO A 159 -0.97 16.14 -7.04
C PRO A 159 0.47 15.93 -6.56
N HIS A 160 0.86 14.69 -6.26
CA HIS A 160 2.22 14.36 -5.80
C HIS A 160 2.95 13.49 -6.81
N ILE A 161 4.25 13.72 -6.97
CA ILE A 161 5.10 12.87 -7.81
C ILE A 161 5.21 11.49 -7.15
N THR A 162 5.05 10.44 -7.95
CA THR A 162 5.41 9.07 -7.59
C THR A 162 6.56 8.60 -8.48
N GLY A 163 7.25 7.55 -8.06
CA GLY A 163 8.27 6.90 -8.90
C GLY A 163 9.09 5.87 -8.14
N HIS A 164 9.96 5.17 -8.87
CA HIS A 164 10.88 4.19 -8.31
C HIS A 164 12.19 4.12 -9.08
N ILE A 165 13.19 3.50 -8.44
CA ILE A 165 14.43 3.04 -9.06
C ILE A 165 14.69 1.60 -8.62
N ARG A 166 14.91 0.70 -9.58
CA ARG A 166 15.31 -0.70 -9.39
C ARG A 166 16.71 -0.91 -9.97
N VAL A 167 17.56 -1.63 -9.24
CA VAL A 167 18.89 -2.08 -9.70
C VAL A 167 19.03 -3.58 -9.42
N GLY A 168 19.29 -4.37 -10.47
CA GLY A 168 19.17 -5.82 -10.49
C GLY A 168 17.88 -6.31 -11.17
N LYS A 169 17.83 -7.60 -11.50
CA LYS A 169 16.76 -8.16 -12.35
C LYS A 169 15.47 -8.42 -11.59
N ALA A 170 14.33 -8.13 -12.23
CA ALA A 170 13.01 -8.24 -11.64
C ALA A 170 12.65 -9.67 -11.18
N ASP A 171 13.15 -10.69 -11.89
CA ASP A 171 12.98 -12.13 -11.58
C ASP A 171 14.02 -12.67 -10.58
N LYS A 172 15.03 -11.88 -10.23
CA LYS A 172 16.16 -12.24 -9.38
C LYS A 172 16.34 -11.23 -8.24
N MET A 173 17.53 -11.22 -7.64
CA MET A 173 17.87 -10.28 -6.59
C MET A 173 17.97 -8.85 -7.18
N HIS A 174 17.25 -7.91 -6.57
CA HIS A 174 17.32 -6.49 -6.93
C HIS A 174 17.09 -5.58 -5.74
N LEU A 175 17.76 -4.43 -5.73
CA LEU A 175 17.46 -3.32 -4.82
C LEU A 175 16.36 -2.46 -5.43
N GLY A 176 15.46 -1.95 -4.60
CA GLY A 176 14.35 -1.09 -5.01
C GLY A 176 14.11 0.07 -4.04
N ILE A 177 14.09 1.29 -4.58
CA ILE A 177 13.63 2.51 -3.91
C ILE A 177 12.29 2.90 -4.54
N SER A 178 11.26 3.24 -3.75
CA SER A 178 10.02 3.84 -4.27
C SER A 178 9.54 5.04 -3.44
N LEU A 179 8.85 5.94 -4.12
CA LEU A 179 8.25 7.18 -3.64
C LEU A 179 6.77 7.21 -4.07
N ASN A 180 5.86 7.29 -3.10
CA ASN A 180 4.41 7.41 -3.21
C ASN A 180 3.68 6.31 -4.03
N GLU A 181 4.39 5.38 -4.69
CA GLU A 181 3.78 4.32 -5.51
C GLU A 181 2.96 3.30 -4.71
N ASN A 182 3.29 3.11 -3.43
CA ASN A 182 2.52 2.24 -2.55
C ASN A 182 1.24 2.92 -2.04
N LEU A 183 1.13 4.25 -2.12
CA LEU A 183 -0.04 4.96 -1.57
C LEU A 183 -1.27 4.72 -2.46
N PRO A 184 -2.44 4.44 -1.86
CA PRO A 184 -2.78 4.50 -0.45
C PRO A 184 -2.87 3.09 0.18
N LEU A 185 -2.17 2.09 -0.36
CA LEU A 185 -2.12 0.74 0.20
C LEU A 185 -1.05 0.65 1.30
N ASN A 186 -1.36 1.21 2.46
CA ASN A 186 -0.47 1.24 3.61
C ASN A 186 -0.23 -0.14 4.21
N SER A 187 -1.13 -1.10 3.99
CA SER A 187 -0.85 -2.52 4.29
C SER A 187 0.19 -3.15 3.33
N GLY A 188 0.40 -2.54 2.15
CA GLY A 188 1.45 -2.89 1.20
C GLY A 188 2.82 -2.29 1.56
N GLY A 189 2.84 -1.08 2.10
CA GLY A 189 4.01 -0.34 2.59
C GLY A 189 3.72 1.16 2.67
N GLY A 190 4.65 1.94 3.22
CA GLY A 190 4.51 3.39 3.36
C GLY A 190 4.80 4.19 2.09
N ALA A 191 4.75 5.52 2.23
CA ALA A 191 5.02 6.48 1.17
C ALA A 191 6.44 6.38 0.59
N TYR A 192 7.42 6.02 1.41
CA TYR A 192 8.81 5.81 0.99
C TYR A 192 9.22 4.38 1.30
N ASN A 193 9.96 3.73 0.41
CA ASN A 193 10.42 2.36 0.60
C ASN A 193 11.86 2.23 0.08
N PHE A 194 12.70 1.53 0.84
CA PHE A 194 14.03 1.09 0.42
C PHE A 194 14.20 -0.37 0.83
N GLY A 195 14.43 -1.25 -0.15
CA GLY A 195 14.42 -2.69 0.10
C GLY A 195 15.15 -3.55 -0.91
N LEU A 196 15.27 -4.82 -0.56
CA LEU A 196 15.90 -5.89 -1.33
C LEU A 196 14.86 -6.95 -1.68
N ALA A 197 14.72 -7.25 -2.96
CA ALA A 197 14.00 -8.43 -3.46
C ALA A 197 14.97 -9.60 -3.67
N PHE A 198 14.50 -10.84 -3.53
CA PHE A 198 15.18 -12.04 -3.97
C PHE A 198 14.22 -13.24 -4.19
N PRO A 199 14.48 -14.08 -5.21
CA PRO A 199 13.72 -15.30 -5.44
C PRO A 199 14.12 -16.40 -4.45
N VAL A 200 13.12 -17.14 -3.98
CA VAL A 200 13.30 -18.35 -3.16
C VAL A 200 12.75 -19.52 -3.96
N GLY A 201 13.61 -20.07 -4.81
CA GLY A 201 13.24 -21.08 -5.81
C GLY A 201 12.42 -20.51 -6.97
N ARG A 202 11.62 -21.35 -7.64
CA ARG A 202 10.94 -21.01 -8.92
C ARG A 202 9.52 -20.44 -8.79
N LYS A 203 9.00 -20.34 -7.56
CA LYS A 203 7.60 -19.93 -7.29
C LYS A 203 7.44 -18.82 -6.27
N PHE A 204 8.49 -18.48 -5.53
CA PHE A 204 8.41 -17.51 -4.44
C PHE A 204 9.42 -16.39 -4.70
N ASN A 205 8.96 -15.14 -4.58
CA ASN A 205 9.81 -13.94 -4.60
C ASN A 205 9.51 -13.15 -3.32
N MET A 206 10.55 -12.75 -2.60
CA MET A 206 10.46 -12.07 -1.31
C MET A 206 11.06 -10.67 -1.45
N TYR A 207 10.35 -9.64 -0.98
CA TYR A 207 10.88 -8.27 -0.90
C TYR A 207 10.80 -7.78 0.54
N HIS A 208 11.94 -7.32 1.06
CA HIS A 208 12.08 -6.77 2.40
C HIS A 208 12.51 -5.32 2.31
N ALA A 209 11.71 -4.42 2.87
CA ALA A 209 11.97 -2.99 2.85
C ALA A 209 11.94 -2.38 4.25
N PHE A 210 12.80 -1.39 4.45
CA PHE A 210 12.51 -0.33 5.40
C PHE A 210 11.59 0.69 4.72
N THR A 211 10.60 1.22 5.44
CA THR A 211 9.59 2.12 4.88
C THR A 211 9.21 3.27 5.81
N PHE A 212 8.98 4.46 5.25
CA PHE A 212 8.59 5.69 5.97
C PHE A 212 7.32 6.30 5.37
N GLY A 213 6.65 7.19 6.11
CA GLY A 213 5.44 7.89 5.69
C GLY A 213 4.21 6.96 5.58
N GLY A 214 3.01 7.53 5.61
CA GLY A 214 1.78 6.74 5.77
C GLY A 214 1.53 6.26 7.22
N TYR A 215 2.44 6.56 8.14
CA TYR A 215 2.55 6.03 9.50
C TYR A 215 3.46 6.98 10.31
N HIS A 216 3.35 7.03 11.64
CA HIS A 216 4.14 7.96 12.48
C HIS A 216 5.63 7.60 12.52
N ARG A 217 5.98 6.32 12.41
CA ARG A 217 7.39 5.89 12.42
C ARG A 217 7.76 5.09 11.16
N GLY A 218 9.06 5.02 10.94
CA GLY A 218 9.64 4.08 9.99
C GLY A 218 9.41 2.65 10.45
N GLY A 219 9.12 1.74 9.52
CA GLY A 219 8.78 0.35 9.80
C GLY A 219 9.42 -0.64 8.84
N LEU A 220 9.23 -1.92 9.12
CA LEU A 220 9.62 -3.02 8.23
C LEU A 220 8.40 -3.50 7.43
N THR A 221 8.59 -3.63 6.12
CA THR A 221 7.61 -4.18 5.18
C THR A 221 8.17 -5.45 4.53
N HIS A 222 7.36 -6.50 4.53
CA HIS A 222 7.68 -7.83 4.05
C HIS A 222 6.63 -8.23 3.01
N GLN A 223 7.04 -8.43 1.77
CA GLN A 223 6.15 -8.76 0.65
C GLN A 223 6.53 -10.12 0.06
N PHE A 224 5.52 -10.91 -0.27
CA PHE A 224 5.68 -12.32 -0.63
C PHE A 224 4.84 -12.61 -1.88
N ARG A 225 5.50 -12.93 -2.99
CA ARG A 225 4.85 -13.26 -4.27
C ARG A 225 4.91 -14.75 -4.55
N ILE A 226 3.75 -15.41 -4.54
CA ILE A 226 3.58 -16.84 -4.78
C ILE A 226 3.01 -17.04 -6.19
N ARG A 227 3.83 -17.50 -7.13
CA ARG A 227 3.40 -17.85 -8.51
C ARG A 227 2.51 -19.10 -8.47
N LEU A 228 1.22 -18.90 -8.71
CA LEU A 228 0.19 -19.95 -8.66
C LEU A 228 0.25 -20.80 -9.94
N ASP A 229 0.17 -20.13 -11.09
CA ASP A 229 0.28 -20.70 -12.43
C ASP A 229 1.17 -19.81 -13.34
N LYS A 230 1.32 -20.12 -14.63
CA LYS A 230 2.14 -19.31 -15.56
C LYS A 230 1.65 -17.85 -15.70
N SER A 231 0.37 -17.64 -15.44
CA SER A 231 -0.42 -16.46 -15.73
C SER A 231 -1.14 -15.90 -14.49
N SER A 232 -0.83 -16.37 -13.27
CA SER A 232 -1.23 -15.69 -12.03
C SER A 232 -0.25 -15.88 -10.87
N SER A 233 -0.25 -14.91 -9.95
CA SER A 233 0.45 -14.98 -8.66
C SER A 233 -0.42 -14.42 -7.55
N LEU A 234 -0.33 -14.99 -6.35
CA LEU A 234 -0.79 -14.35 -5.12
C LEU A 234 0.33 -13.44 -4.61
N ASP A 235 -0.02 -12.27 -4.08
CA ASP A 235 0.85 -11.40 -3.29
C ASP A 235 0.31 -11.34 -1.86
N VAL A 236 1.19 -11.38 -0.87
CA VAL A 236 0.89 -11.14 0.54
C VAL A 236 1.87 -10.09 1.04
N ASN A 237 1.35 -9.02 1.65
CA ASN A 237 2.13 -7.93 2.21
C ASN A 237 1.90 -7.88 3.73
N LEU A 238 2.96 -7.68 4.49
CA LEU A 238 2.94 -7.39 5.92
C LEU A 238 3.73 -6.11 6.17
N ARG A 239 3.27 -5.28 7.10
CA ARG A 239 4.04 -4.18 7.68
C ARG A 239 3.95 -4.20 9.19
N TRP A 240 5.04 -3.84 9.88
CA TRP A 240 4.99 -3.40 11.28
C TRP A 240 5.95 -2.24 11.57
N SER A 241 5.57 -1.35 12.50
CA SER A 241 6.46 -0.36 13.13
C SER A 241 6.17 -0.29 14.63
N THR A 242 7.20 -0.04 15.46
CA THR A 242 7.00 0.44 16.83
C THR A 242 6.87 1.97 16.79
N VAL A 243 5.88 2.51 17.51
CA VAL A 243 5.59 3.96 17.53
C VAL A 243 6.34 4.62 18.69
N ARG A 244 6.19 4.01 19.86
CA ARG A 244 6.69 4.45 21.16
C ARG A 244 6.78 3.24 22.09
N GLU A 245 7.94 3.02 22.71
CA GLU A 245 8.15 1.89 23.62
C GLU A 245 7.44 2.08 24.97
N ASP A 246 7.34 3.33 25.43
CA ASP A 246 6.72 3.72 26.71
C ASP A 246 5.19 3.60 26.71
N THR A 247 4.54 3.67 25.56
CA THR A 247 3.08 3.44 25.42
C THR A 247 2.74 2.02 24.97
N GLY A 248 3.72 1.22 24.54
CA GLY A 248 3.50 -0.06 23.87
C GLY A 248 2.81 0.04 22.50
N SER A 249 2.71 1.25 21.93
CA SER A 249 2.03 1.47 20.66
C SER A 249 2.83 0.93 19.49
N PHE A 250 2.17 0.10 18.68
CA PHE A 250 2.68 -0.48 17.44
C PHE A 250 1.73 -0.15 16.28
N GLU A 251 2.25 -0.08 15.07
CA GLU A 251 1.51 0.01 13.83
C GLU A 251 1.65 -1.32 13.08
N ALA A 252 0.60 -1.73 12.36
CA ALA A 252 0.64 -2.97 11.59
C ALA A 252 -0.26 -2.88 10.36
N GLY A 253 0.08 -3.64 9.32
CA GLY A 253 -0.74 -3.80 8.12
C GLY A 253 -0.61 -5.21 7.55
N ILE A 254 -1.71 -5.73 7.01
CA ILE A 254 -1.74 -6.95 6.21
C ILE A 254 -2.57 -6.73 4.94
N GLY A 255 -1.93 -6.99 3.79
CA GLY A 255 -2.53 -6.92 2.46
C GLY A 255 -2.44 -8.27 1.76
N VAL A 256 -3.45 -8.64 0.98
CA VAL A 256 -3.47 -9.88 0.19
C VAL A 256 -4.10 -9.64 -1.17
N GLY A 257 -3.55 -10.24 -2.22
CA GLY A 257 -4.14 -10.13 -3.56
C GLY A 257 -3.59 -11.06 -4.60
N ILE A 258 -4.08 -10.89 -5.83
CA ILE A 258 -3.81 -11.74 -6.98
C ILE A 258 -3.49 -10.90 -8.22
N ARG A 259 -2.44 -11.25 -8.95
CA ARG A 259 -2.16 -10.75 -10.31
C ARG A 259 -2.63 -11.74 -11.36
N ARG A 260 -2.96 -11.21 -12.53
CA ARG A 260 -3.02 -11.96 -13.78
C ARG A 260 -2.02 -11.35 -14.76
N TYR A 261 -1.27 -12.22 -15.42
CA TYR A 261 -0.39 -11.88 -16.52
C TYR A 261 -1.09 -12.33 -17.80
N ILE A 262 -1.41 -11.39 -18.70
CA ILE A 262 -1.96 -11.66 -20.01
C ILE A 262 -0.83 -11.56 -21.02
N GLY A 263 -0.57 -12.68 -21.70
CA GLY A 263 0.46 -12.81 -22.70
C GLY A 263 -0.03 -13.49 -23.98
N ARG A 264 0.91 -13.75 -24.88
CA ARG A 264 0.73 -14.56 -26.10
C ARG A 264 0.84 -16.06 -25.82
#